data_AF-A0A9N9BXJ8-F1
#
_entry.id   AF-A0A9N9BXJ8-F1
#
_cell.length_a   1.000
_cell.length_b   1.000
_cell.length_c   1.000
_cell.angle_alpha   90.00
_cell.angle_beta   90.00
_cell.angle_gamma   90.00
#
_symmetry.space_group_name_H-M   'P 1'
#
loop_
_entity.id
_entity.type
_entity.pdbx_description
1 polymer ?
#
loop_
_entity_poly.entity_id
_entity_poly.type
_entity_poly.pdbx_seq_one_letter_code
_entity_poly.pdbx_strand_id
1 'polypeptide(L)'
;MPNSFGIRARTRYMFSRKFREHGSIRLSTYLKTYKVGDIVDIKANGAVQKGMPHKFYHGRTGIIYNVTKSAVGVIINKRVGNRFIEKRVNIRVEHIKHSKCRDDFLRRVKENAIRKKEARAKGGRKISR
;
A
#
# COMPACT_ATOMS: atom_id res chain seq x y z
N MET A 1 -24.41 -8.33 -18.68
CA MET A 1 -24.08 -7.41 -17.56
C MET A 1 -24.23 -8.13 -16.22
N PRO A 2 -23.62 -7.69 -15.10
CA PRO A 2 -23.98 -8.21 -13.79
C PRO A 2 -25.46 -7.96 -13.51
N ASN A 3 -26.16 -8.95 -12.94
CA ASN A 3 -27.57 -8.79 -12.55
C ASN A 3 -27.74 -7.82 -11.37
N SER A 4 -26.68 -7.55 -10.60
CA SER A 4 -26.70 -6.59 -9.49
C SER A 4 -25.41 -5.77 -9.38
N PHE A 5 -25.57 -4.49 -9.06
CA PHE A 5 -24.49 -3.49 -8.99
C PHE A 5 -24.11 -3.09 -7.56
N GLY A 6 -24.42 -3.94 -6.58
CA GLY A 6 -24.11 -3.68 -5.18
C GLY A 6 -22.60 -3.47 -4.93
N ILE A 7 -22.29 -2.71 -3.87
CA ILE A 7 -20.92 -2.33 -3.48
C ILE A 7 -19.99 -3.56 -3.32
N ARG A 8 -20.54 -4.68 -2.83
CA ARG A 8 -19.83 -5.95 -2.62
C ARG A 8 -20.24 -7.05 -3.61
N ALA A 9 -20.86 -6.69 -4.73
CA ALA A 9 -21.20 -7.68 -5.75
C ALA A 9 -19.92 -8.34 -6.30
N ARG A 10 -19.95 -9.67 -6.46
CA ARG A 10 -18.83 -10.48 -7.00
C ARG A 10 -17.54 -10.46 -6.16
N THR A 11 -17.63 -10.25 -4.84
CA THR A 11 -16.46 -10.27 -3.95
C THR A 11 -16.34 -11.51 -3.07
N ARG A 12 -17.07 -12.60 -3.38
CA ARG A 12 -17.13 -13.84 -2.56
C ARG A 12 -15.74 -14.34 -2.16
N TYR A 13 -14.87 -14.58 -3.13
CA TYR A 13 -13.50 -15.05 -2.91
C TYR A 13 -12.49 -13.90 -2.68
N MET A 14 -12.83 -12.68 -3.10
CA MET A 14 -11.92 -11.53 -3.02
C MET A 14 -11.70 -11.06 -1.58
N PHE A 15 -12.76 -11.12 -0.76
CA PHE A 15 -12.75 -10.71 0.64
C PHE A 15 -12.80 -11.88 1.62
N SER A 16 -12.88 -13.13 1.12
CA SER A 16 -12.78 -14.30 1.99
C SER A 16 -11.40 -14.33 2.66
N ARG A 17 -11.39 -14.72 3.94
CA ARG A 17 -10.15 -15.03 4.66
C ARG A 17 -9.52 -16.28 4.06
N LYS A 18 -8.19 -16.36 4.10
CA LYS A 18 -7.49 -17.58 3.68
C LYS A 18 -7.69 -18.69 4.71
N PHE A 19 -7.45 -19.91 4.26
CA PHE A 19 -7.46 -21.09 5.12
C PHE A 19 -6.54 -20.88 6.35
N ARG A 20 -7.03 -21.27 7.53
CA ARG A 20 -6.35 -21.09 8.83
C ARG A 20 -5.99 -19.64 9.20
N GLU A 21 -6.54 -18.66 8.49
CA GLU A 21 -6.41 -17.24 8.84
C GLU A 21 -7.73 -16.67 9.38
N HIS A 22 -8.68 -17.49 9.84
CA HIS A 22 -9.92 -17.00 10.46
C HIS A 22 -9.67 -16.50 11.90
N GLY A 23 -10.57 -15.65 12.41
CA GLY A 23 -10.50 -15.13 13.78
C GLY A 23 -9.86 -13.73 13.89
N SER A 24 -9.29 -13.45 15.06
CA SER A 24 -8.74 -12.14 15.43
C SER A 24 -7.55 -11.74 14.56
N ILE A 25 -7.49 -10.46 14.21
CA ILE A 25 -6.37 -9.90 13.46
C ILE A 25 -5.16 -9.75 14.38
N ARG A 26 -3.96 -10.08 13.88
CA ARG A 26 -2.70 -9.91 14.62
C ARG A 26 -2.50 -8.46 15.04
N LEU A 27 -2.10 -8.24 16.29
CA LEU A 27 -1.84 -6.92 16.88
C LEU A 27 -0.78 -6.11 16.11
N SER A 28 0.17 -6.80 15.48
CA SER A 28 1.17 -6.17 14.61
C SER A 28 0.59 -5.41 13.41
N THR A 29 -0.68 -5.65 13.05
CA THR A 29 -1.36 -4.85 12.01
C THR A 29 -1.72 -3.45 12.53
N TYR A 30 -2.11 -3.35 13.80
CA TYR A 30 -2.55 -2.10 14.42
C TYR A 30 -1.38 -1.25 14.91
N LEU A 31 -0.30 -1.88 15.37
CA LEU A 31 0.88 -1.19 15.89
C LEU A 31 1.80 -0.63 14.79
N LYS A 32 1.47 -0.84 13.51
CA LYS A 32 2.25 -0.28 12.41
C LYS A 32 2.02 1.22 12.30
N THR A 33 3.11 1.97 12.42
CA THR A 33 3.12 3.41 12.17
C THR A 33 3.10 3.68 10.67
N TYR A 34 2.21 4.57 10.23
CA TYR A 34 2.12 5.05 8.85
C TYR A 34 2.43 6.54 8.81
N LYS A 35 3.17 6.99 7.79
CA LYS A 35 3.52 8.39 7.58
C LYS A 35 3.01 8.87 6.21
N VAL A 36 2.89 10.19 6.09
CA VAL A 36 2.58 10.82 4.80
C VAL A 36 3.73 10.57 3.83
N GLY A 37 3.40 10.18 2.59
CA GLY A 37 4.39 9.83 1.56
C GLY A 37 4.79 8.35 1.52
N ASP A 38 4.38 7.53 2.50
CA ASP A 38 4.63 6.09 2.44
C ASP A 38 3.83 5.44 1.31
N ILE A 39 4.44 4.43 0.68
CA ILE A 39 3.81 3.62 -0.37
C ILE A 39 3.15 2.41 0.28
N VAL A 40 1.86 2.25 0.02
CA VAL A 40 1.05 1.21 0.66
C VAL A 40 0.22 0.43 -0.34
N ASP A 41 0.06 -0.85 -0.04
CA ASP A 41 -0.82 -1.77 -0.74
C ASP A 41 -2.15 -1.89 -0.01
N ILE A 42 -3.24 -1.78 -0.77
CA ILE A 42 -4.59 -1.92 -0.25
C ILE A 42 -5.00 -3.38 -0.36
N LYS A 43 -5.16 -4.05 0.77
CA LYS A 43 -5.63 -5.43 0.85
C LYS A 43 -6.72 -5.54 1.90
N ALA A 44 -7.97 -5.59 1.44
CA ALA A 44 -9.12 -5.72 2.32
C ALA A 44 -9.09 -7.03 3.12
N ASN A 45 -9.05 -6.88 4.43
CA ASN A 45 -9.36 -7.94 5.39
C ASN A 45 -10.87 -8.09 5.64
N GLY A 46 -11.46 -9.24 5.28
CA GLY A 46 -12.89 -9.50 5.47
C GLY A 46 -13.39 -9.58 6.92
N ALA A 47 -12.50 -9.73 7.90
CA ALA A 47 -12.85 -9.78 9.32
C ALA A 47 -13.32 -8.43 9.89
N VAL A 48 -12.93 -7.31 9.25
CA VAL A 48 -13.32 -5.96 9.65
C VAL A 48 -14.16 -5.37 8.52
N GLN A 49 -15.34 -4.86 8.85
CA GLN A 49 -16.26 -4.30 7.84
C GLN A 49 -16.13 -2.78 7.69
N LYS A 50 -15.78 -2.09 8.78
CA LYS A 50 -15.65 -0.62 8.80
C LYS A 50 -14.44 -0.18 7.98
N GLY A 51 -14.57 0.90 7.23
CA GLY A 51 -13.45 1.47 6.44
C GLY A 51 -12.88 0.53 5.37
N MET A 52 -13.65 -0.47 4.95
CA MET A 52 -13.28 -1.38 3.87
C MET A 52 -13.27 -0.64 2.53
N PRO A 53 -12.24 -0.87 1.68
CA PRO A 53 -12.21 -0.26 0.35
C PRO A 53 -13.24 -0.89 -0.59
N HIS A 54 -13.69 -0.13 -1.59
CA HIS A 54 -14.43 -0.69 -2.71
C HIS A 54 -13.56 -1.71 -3.47
N LYS A 55 -14.17 -2.79 -3.98
CA LYS A 55 -13.51 -3.92 -4.65
C LYS A 55 -12.50 -3.53 -5.73
N PHE A 56 -12.74 -2.41 -6.42
CA PHE A 56 -11.82 -1.89 -7.44
C PHE A 56 -10.42 -1.55 -6.90
N TYR A 57 -10.34 -1.06 -5.66
CA TYR A 57 -9.08 -0.63 -5.05
C TYR A 57 -8.33 -1.78 -4.37
N HIS A 58 -8.93 -2.97 -4.26
CA HIS A 58 -8.26 -4.13 -3.70
C HIS A 58 -7.09 -4.57 -4.59
N GLY A 59 -5.91 -4.73 -3.99
CA GLY A 59 -4.68 -5.06 -4.70
C GLY A 59 -4.02 -3.88 -5.42
N ARG A 60 -4.50 -2.65 -5.21
CA ARG A 60 -3.85 -1.45 -5.74
C ARG A 60 -2.86 -0.89 -4.73
N THR A 61 -1.76 -0.37 -5.26
CA THR A 61 -0.77 0.38 -4.51
C THR A 61 -1.08 1.87 -4.63
N GLY A 62 -0.87 2.62 -3.56
CA GLY A 62 -1.08 4.07 -3.52
C GLY A 62 -0.13 4.75 -2.54
N ILE A 63 -0.23 6.07 -2.48
CA ILE A 63 0.60 6.92 -1.62
C ILE A 63 -0.28 7.52 -0.53
N ILE A 64 0.21 7.52 0.71
CA ILE A 64 -0.50 8.15 1.83
C ILE A 64 -0.43 9.67 1.69
N TYR A 65 -1.59 10.34 1.74
CA TYR A 65 -1.68 11.80 1.79
C TYR A 65 -2.08 12.34 3.16
N ASN A 66 -2.82 11.55 3.94
CA ASN A 66 -3.31 11.96 5.27
C ASN A 66 -3.32 10.76 6.22
N VAL A 67 -3.09 11.02 7.50
CA VAL A 67 -3.13 10.01 8.57
C VAL A 67 -4.08 10.50 9.66
N THR A 68 -5.02 9.65 10.06
CA THR A 68 -5.99 9.91 11.12
C THR A 68 -5.83 8.89 12.25
N LYS A 69 -6.58 9.04 13.35
CA LYS A 69 -6.48 8.18 14.54
C LYS A 69 -6.51 6.66 14.23
N SER A 70 -7.37 6.22 13.30
CA SER A 70 -7.57 4.80 13.00
C SER A 70 -7.49 4.44 11.51
N ALA A 71 -7.27 5.44 10.66
CA ALA A 71 -7.36 5.29 9.22
C ALA A 71 -6.34 6.17 8.50
N VAL A 72 -6.15 5.86 7.24
CA VAL A 72 -5.19 6.52 6.35
C VAL A 72 -5.92 6.92 5.07
N GLY A 73 -5.64 8.13 4.62
CA GLY A 73 -6.02 8.61 3.31
C GLY A 73 -4.98 8.21 2.28
N VAL A 74 -5.39 7.45 1.26
CA VAL A 74 -4.53 6.96 0.18
C VAL A 74 -4.95 7.56 -1.16
N ILE A 75 -3.97 8.05 -1.92
CA ILE A 75 -4.12 8.50 -3.30
C ILE A 75 -3.87 7.33 -4.24
N ILE A 76 -4.80 7.09 -5.16
CA ILE A 76 -4.74 6.01 -6.15
C ILE A 76 -5.24 6.53 -7.49
N ASN A 77 -4.57 6.17 -8.58
CA ASN A 77 -5.05 6.45 -9.92
C ASN A 77 -6.03 5.37 -10.40
N LYS A 78 -7.25 5.80 -10.74
CA LYS A 78 -8.27 4.94 -11.36
C LYS A 78 -8.42 5.31 -12.83
N ARG A 79 -8.27 4.33 -13.72
CA ARG A 79 -8.63 4.50 -15.14
C ARG A 79 -10.14 4.59 -15.27
N VAL A 80 -10.64 5.67 -15.88
CA VAL A 80 -12.05 5.90 -16.20
C VAL A 80 -12.12 6.24 -17.68
N GLY A 81 -12.55 5.28 -18.50
CA GLY A 81 -12.48 5.38 -19.96
C GLY A 81 -11.04 5.59 -20.43
N ASN A 82 -10.80 6.75 -21.05
CA ASN A 82 -9.54 7.07 -21.72
C ASN A 82 -8.54 7.82 -20.82
N ARG A 83 -8.94 8.21 -19.60
CA ARG A 83 -8.09 9.01 -18.69
C ARG A 83 -7.87 8.35 -17.34
N PHE A 84 -6.77 8.71 -16.69
CA PHE A 84 -6.53 8.41 -15.29
C PHE A 84 -7.07 9.54 -14.43
N ILE A 85 -7.84 9.17 -13.42
CA ILE A 85 -8.39 10.11 -12.44
C ILE A 85 -7.79 9.77 -11.08
N GLU A 86 -7.23 10.79 -10.43
CA GLU A 86 -6.80 10.69 -9.04
C GLU A 86 -8.01 10.43 -8.13
N LYS A 87 -7.95 9.39 -7.32
CA LYS A 87 -8.96 9.06 -6.32
C LYS A 87 -8.32 9.06 -4.94
N ARG A 88 -8.92 9.84 -4.04
CA ARG A 88 -8.58 9.87 -2.62
C ARG A 88 -9.53 8.93 -1.88
N VAL A 89 -8.98 7.95 -1.19
CA VAL A 89 -9.77 6.92 -0.50
C VAL A 89 -9.35 6.87 0.97
N ASN A 90 -10.33 6.87 1.87
CA ASN A 90 -10.09 6.73 3.30
C ASN A 90 -10.28 5.27 3.69
N ILE A 91 -9.23 4.66 4.21
CA ILE A 91 -9.16 3.21 4.46
C ILE A 91 -8.56 3.00 5.85
N ARG A 92 -9.12 2.06 6.62
CA ARG A 92 -8.53 1.76 7.93
C ARG A 92 -7.26 0.91 7.85
N VAL A 93 -6.45 0.97 8.88
CA VAL A 93 -5.13 0.31 8.96
C VAL A 93 -5.18 -1.21 8.79
N GLU A 94 -6.31 -1.86 9.09
CA GLU A 94 -6.49 -3.31 8.94
C GLU A 94 -6.52 -3.76 7.47
N HIS A 95 -6.81 -2.83 6.56
CA HIS A 95 -6.90 -3.08 5.12
C HIS A 95 -5.69 -2.55 4.34
N ILE A 96 -4.66 -2.07 5.02
CA ILE A 96 -3.47 -1.45 4.43
C ILE A 96 -2.24 -2.24 4.83
N LYS A 97 -1.25 -2.32 3.92
CA LYS A 97 0.07 -2.88 4.18
C LYS A 97 1.13 -1.97 3.59
N HIS A 98 2.27 -1.83 4.27
CA HIS A 98 3.45 -1.21 3.66
C HIS A 98 3.89 -2.02 2.44
N SER A 99 4.11 -1.33 1.32
CA SER A 99 4.57 -1.96 0.10
C SER A 99 6.09 -2.12 0.14
N LYS A 100 6.58 -3.31 -0.23
CA LYS A 100 8.02 -3.61 -0.31
C LYS A 100 8.64 -3.18 -1.65
N CYS A 101 7.85 -2.65 -2.57
CA CYS A 101 8.30 -2.33 -3.92
C CYS A 101 9.46 -1.31 -3.96
N ARG A 102 9.55 -0.45 -2.94
CA ARG A 102 10.57 0.61 -2.85
C ARG A 102 11.76 0.25 -1.95
N ASP A 103 11.68 -0.83 -1.18
CA ASP A 103 12.69 -1.18 -0.18
C ASP A 103 14.05 -1.49 -0.82
N ASP A 104 14.06 -2.29 -1.90
CA ASP A 104 15.28 -2.65 -2.61
C ASP A 104 15.95 -1.43 -3.26
N PHE A 105 15.14 -0.56 -3.85
CA PHE A 105 15.62 0.70 -4.43
C PHE A 105 16.29 1.58 -3.36
N LEU A 106 15.65 1.75 -2.19
CA LEU A 106 16.21 2.55 -1.10
C LEU A 106 17.51 1.95 -0.56
N ARG A 107 17.56 0.63 -0.40
CA ARG A 107 18.78 -0.09 0.00
C ARG A 107 19.92 0.19 -0.97
N ARG A 108 19.68 0.02 -2.27
CA ARG A 108 20.69 0.28 -3.32
C ARG A 108 21.17 1.73 -3.34
N VAL A 109 20.25 2.70 -3.20
CA VAL A 109 20.62 4.12 -3.13
C VAL A 109 21.54 4.40 -1.94
N LYS A 110 21.25 3.80 -0.78
CA LYS A 110 22.07 3.96 0.43
C LYS A 110 23.44 3.32 0.27
N GLU A 111 23.51 2.10 -0.25
CA GLU A 111 24.78 1.40 -0.51
C GLU A 111 25.65 2.16 -1.51
N ASN A 112 25.06 2.65 -2.61
CA ASN A 112 25.79 3.43 -3.60
C ASN A 112 26.28 4.77 -3.04
N ALA A 113 25.53 5.40 -2.13
CA ALA A 113 25.98 6.62 -1.46
C ALA A 113 27.20 6.37 -0.56
N ILE A 114 27.22 5.26 0.19
CA ILE A 114 28.36 4.86 1.03
C ILE A 114 29.60 4.60 0.15
N ARG A 115 29.44 3.78 -0.90
CA ARG A 115 30.53 3.47 -1.84
C ARG A 115 31.11 4.73 -2.50
N LYS A 116 30.26 5.69 -2.88
CA LYS A 116 30.70 6.99 -3.43
C LYS A 116 31.48 7.82 -2.41
N LYS A 117 31.05 7.83 -1.15
CA LYS A 117 31.74 8.56 -0.07
C LYS A 117 33.13 7.97 0.19
N GLU A 118 33.22 6.64 0.26
CA GLU A 118 34.49 5.92 0.44
C GLU A 118 35.45 6.11 -0.74
N ALA A 119 34.94 6.04 -1.98
CA ALA A 119 35.75 6.27 -3.18
C ALA A 119 36.31 7.71 -3.22
N ARG A 120 35.50 8.71 -2.82
CA ARG A 120 35.95 10.11 -2.74
C ARG A 120 37.02 10.31 -1.66
N ALA A 121 36.91 9.62 -0.53
CA ALA A 121 37.90 9.69 0.55
C ALA A 121 39.24 9.04 0.15
N LYS A 122 39.22 7.96 -0.65
CA LYS A 122 40.42 7.26 -1.15
C LYS A 122 41.07 7.90 -2.38
N GLY A 123 40.54 9.02 -2.90
CA GLY A 123 41.04 9.66 -4.13
C GLY A 123 40.76 8.87 -5.43
N GLY A 124 39.88 7.87 -5.37
CA GLY A 124 39.55 7.00 -6.51
C GLY A 124 38.60 7.65 -7.52
N ARG A 125 38.54 7.06 -8.73
CA ARG A 125 37.66 7.50 -9.83
C ARG A 125 36.18 7.50 -9.38
N LYS A 126 35.43 8.55 -9.74
CA LYS A 126 34.00 8.67 -9.41
C LYS A 126 33.23 7.44 -9.92
N ILE A 127 32.68 6.64 -9.01
CA ILE A 127 31.84 5.50 -9.37
C ILE A 127 30.48 6.04 -9.85
N SER A 128 30.25 6.02 -11.16
CA SER A 128 29.02 6.45 -11.80
C SER A 128 28.15 5.25 -12.22
N ARG A 129 27.33 4.77 -11.28
CA ARG A 129 25.98 4.18 -11.41
C ARG A 129 25.71 3.27 -10.22
#